data_AF-A0A945MME1-F1
#
_entry.id   AF-A0A945MME1-F1
#
_cell.length_a   1.000
_cell.length_b   1.000
_cell.length_c   1.000
_cell.angle_alpha   90.00
_cell.angle_beta   90.00
_cell.angle_gamma   90.00
#
_symmetry.space_group_name_H-M   'P 1'
#
loop_
_entity.id
_entity.type
_entity.pdbx_description
1 polymer ?
#
loop_
_entity_poly.entity_id
_entity_poly.type
_entity_poly.pdbx_seq_one_letter_code
_entity_poly.pdbx_strand_id
1 'polypeptide(L)'
;MKTVTEKGCNDVPHIIMPAEQWPRSRVYYFCSDCRDVCGIPKANPADCPQCGRKGLKDIFSEIAERLEQSWSFFEATRIRKGSWLFANQPGGEVYHMDEGAHTFPNYPLAYYAELRALGFIPPWLDANDPDMRKKEDVIIERWVEELEDFGMDREADWIVRNRIFMNEEEFPRPRSDASFVKSLSPGDVEPDLTTRESTRAYFNSLPWCNNPYSACGRIGHALDLHMARQRQAGRESFDESYHYVKELVDAQYQPGKGYWGGSEADFINRTSGNMKMLCTYARFDWPIPEPKRIIDYHLSGATEKAGFEGSGCSAFNQMHPLCCIFGQYPELKLYRGDEIDRYTAKTLMTFLGNWNDATNFYGETWLSKHNHGVVTFMTELLLDLPISRVSTIYNWRENSIITRNEDGRITRNKVIYQQRGFRFYG
;
A
#
# COMPACT_ATOMS: atom_id res chain seq x y z
N MET A 1 9.47 40.71 -9.45
CA MET A 1 8.83 40.27 -10.70
C MET A 1 9.92 39.91 -11.70
N LYS A 2 10.18 38.61 -11.90
CA LYS A 2 10.99 38.09 -13.00
C LYS A 2 10.07 37.21 -13.85
N THR A 3 10.08 37.52 -15.13
CA THR A 3 9.28 36.98 -16.22
C THR A 3 9.44 35.48 -16.37
N VAL A 4 8.29 34.80 -16.49
CA VAL A 4 8.15 33.40 -16.89
C VAL A 4 8.64 33.28 -18.34
N THR A 5 9.85 32.74 -18.52
CA THR A 5 10.35 32.35 -19.84
C THR A 5 9.75 31.00 -20.20
N GLU A 6 8.94 31.05 -21.27
CA GLU A 6 8.62 30.00 -22.24
C GLU A 6 9.01 28.56 -21.87
N LYS A 7 8.00 27.78 -21.48
CA LYS A 7 8.03 26.31 -21.50
C LYS A 7 8.28 25.85 -22.94
N GLY A 8 9.52 25.48 -23.25
CA GLY A 8 9.84 24.74 -24.46
C GLY A 8 9.22 23.34 -24.43
N CYS A 9 8.60 22.97 -25.54
CA CYS A 9 8.06 21.64 -25.86
C CYS A 9 8.83 20.49 -25.21
N ASN A 10 8.21 19.85 -24.22
CA ASN A 10 8.32 18.41 -23.95
C ASN A 10 6.95 17.95 -23.43
N ASP A 11 5.91 18.15 -24.26
CA ASP A 11 4.56 17.60 -24.05
C ASP A 11 4.52 16.11 -24.45
N VAL A 12 5.47 15.32 -23.97
CA VAL A 12 5.34 13.86 -23.96
C VAL A 12 4.79 13.52 -22.58
N PRO A 13 3.60 12.89 -22.47
CA PRO A 13 3.11 12.41 -21.18
C PRO A 13 4.24 11.66 -20.48
N HIS A 14 4.59 12.06 -19.27
CA HIS A 14 5.76 11.54 -18.53
C HIS A 14 5.72 10.02 -18.30
N ILE A 15 4.58 9.39 -18.56
CA ILE A 15 4.34 7.96 -18.40
C ILE A 15 3.55 7.48 -19.62
N ILE A 16 4.21 6.85 -20.60
CA ILE A 16 3.52 6.00 -21.60
C ILE A 16 4.07 4.61 -21.39
N MET A 17 3.23 3.66 -20.97
CA MET A 17 3.66 2.28 -20.89
C MET A 17 3.50 1.61 -22.26
N PRO A 18 4.60 1.20 -22.91
CA PRO A 18 4.54 0.57 -24.21
C PRO A 18 3.64 -0.66 -24.19
N ALA A 19 2.84 -0.83 -25.25
CA ALA A 19 1.85 -1.90 -25.32
C ALA A 19 2.49 -3.29 -25.12
N GLU A 20 3.72 -3.51 -25.56
CA GLU A 20 4.45 -4.76 -25.40
C GLU A 20 4.85 -5.09 -23.96
N GLN A 21 4.88 -4.10 -23.06
CA GLN A 21 5.27 -4.29 -21.65
C GLN A 21 4.10 -4.68 -20.73
N TRP A 22 2.86 -4.57 -21.21
CA TRP A 22 1.70 -5.15 -20.54
C TRP A 22 1.82 -6.68 -20.58
N PRO A 23 1.54 -7.43 -19.49
CA PRO A 23 1.66 -8.89 -19.50
C PRO A 23 0.58 -9.56 -20.35
N ARG A 24 -0.67 -9.11 -20.26
CA ARG A 24 -1.84 -9.78 -20.87
C ARG A 24 -2.16 -9.25 -22.26
N SER A 25 -3.25 -9.67 -22.88
CA SER A 25 -3.55 -9.39 -24.30
C SER A 25 -4.01 -7.95 -24.59
N ARG A 26 -4.34 -7.19 -23.54
CA ARG A 26 -4.92 -5.85 -23.62
C ARG A 26 -4.07 -4.82 -22.92
N VAL A 27 -4.21 -3.59 -23.37
CA VAL A 27 -3.75 -2.37 -22.71
C VAL A 27 -4.97 -1.60 -22.25
N TYR A 28 -4.91 -1.01 -21.07
CA TYR A 28 -6.03 -0.25 -20.52
C TYR A 28 -5.77 1.25 -20.63
N TYR A 29 -6.75 1.94 -21.19
CA TYR A 29 -6.69 3.36 -21.48
C TYR A 29 -7.83 4.11 -20.82
N PHE A 30 -7.57 5.35 -20.40
CA PHE A 30 -8.59 6.26 -19.91
C PHE A 30 -9.08 7.16 -21.05
N CYS A 31 -10.40 7.19 -21.26
CA CYS A 31 -11.04 8.10 -22.19
C CYS A 31 -11.70 9.25 -21.43
N SER A 32 -11.17 10.47 -21.57
CA SER A 32 -11.72 11.65 -20.91
C SER A 32 -13.11 12.05 -21.40
N ASP A 33 -13.46 11.74 -22.65
CA ASP A 33 -14.79 12.07 -23.22
C ASP A 33 -15.88 11.16 -22.66
N CYS A 34 -15.57 9.85 -22.56
CA CYS A 34 -16.47 8.87 -21.96
C CYS A 34 -16.39 8.89 -20.42
N ARG A 35 -15.34 9.50 -19.86
CA ARG A 35 -14.94 9.43 -18.45
C ARG A 35 -14.91 7.98 -17.95
N ASP A 36 -14.25 7.13 -18.72
CA ASP A 36 -14.23 5.69 -18.44
C ASP A 36 -12.94 5.02 -18.91
N VAL A 37 -12.66 3.84 -18.36
CA VAL A 37 -11.54 2.97 -18.76
C VAL A 37 -11.99 1.95 -19.79
N CYS A 38 -11.19 1.79 -20.84
CA CYS A 38 -11.41 0.81 -21.90
C CYS A 38 -10.16 -0.08 -22.09
N GLY A 39 -10.39 -1.39 -22.20
CA GLY A 39 -9.34 -2.37 -22.51
C GLY A 39 -9.27 -2.62 -24.00
N ILE A 40 -8.16 -2.25 -24.64
CA ILE A 40 -7.94 -2.35 -26.08
C ILE A 40 -6.90 -3.46 -26.34
N PRO A 41 -7.15 -4.42 -27.27
CA PRO A 41 -6.15 -5.41 -27.66
C PRO A 41 -4.85 -4.74 -28.12
N LYS A 42 -3.69 -5.28 -27.75
CA LYS A 42 -2.38 -4.69 -28.08
C LYS A 42 -2.14 -4.44 -29.58
N ALA A 43 -2.79 -5.22 -30.45
CA ALA A 43 -2.66 -5.09 -31.90
C ALA A 43 -3.46 -3.91 -32.49
N ASN A 44 -4.35 -3.30 -31.70
CA ASN A 44 -5.22 -2.23 -32.14
C ASN A 44 -4.64 -0.86 -31.77
N PRO A 45 -4.95 0.20 -32.55
CA PRO A 45 -4.61 1.57 -32.15
C PRO A 45 -5.31 1.94 -30.84
N ALA A 46 -4.72 2.87 -30.09
CA ALA A 46 -5.24 3.41 -28.83
C ALA A 46 -6.45 4.36 -29.05
N ASP A 47 -7.48 3.85 -29.72
CA ASP A 47 -8.69 4.59 -30.06
C ASP A 47 -9.86 4.13 -29.18
N CYS A 48 -10.62 5.07 -28.63
CA CYS A 48 -11.75 4.76 -27.77
C CYS A 48 -12.82 3.99 -28.55
N PRO A 49 -13.20 2.77 -28.13
CA PRO A 49 -14.21 1.98 -28.83
C PRO A 49 -15.63 2.56 -28.71
N GLN A 50 -15.87 3.49 -27.78
CA GLN A 50 -17.18 4.08 -27.53
C GLN A 50 -17.40 5.39 -28.30
N CYS A 51 -16.45 6.34 -28.24
CA CYS A 51 -16.60 7.65 -28.87
C CYS A 51 -15.67 7.88 -30.08
N GLY A 52 -14.76 6.95 -30.39
CA GLY A 52 -13.81 7.09 -31.50
C GLY A 52 -12.67 8.08 -31.25
N ARG A 53 -12.53 8.63 -30.03
CA ARG A 53 -11.39 9.50 -29.67
C ARG A 53 -10.08 8.75 -29.89
N LYS A 54 -9.15 9.38 -30.62
CA LYS A 54 -7.86 8.79 -30.97
C LYS A 54 -6.77 9.14 -29.96
N GLY A 55 -5.74 8.30 -29.88
CA GLY A 55 -4.56 8.58 -29.08
C GLY A 55 -4.85 8.68 -27.58
N LEU A 56 -5.61 7.74 -27.04
CA LEU A 56 -5.89 7.68 -25.61
C LEU A 56 -4.60 7.50 -24.81
N LYS A 57 -4.57 8.10 -23.62
CA LYS A 57 -3.52 7.88 -22.63
C LYS A 57 -3.80 6.59 -21.86
N ASP A 58 -2.76 5.82 -21.57
CA ASP A 58 -2.92 4.63 -20.75
C ASP A 58 -3.25 5.03 -19.30
N ILE A 59 -3.82 4.10 -18.52
CA ILE A 59 -4.26 4.43 -17.17
C ILE A 59 -3.11 4.87 -16.24
N PHE A 60 -1.87 4.39 -16.47
CA PHE A 60 -0.72 4.81 -15.67
C PHE A 60 -0.29 6.23 -16.03
N SER A 61 -0.45 6.65 -17.29
CA SER A 61 -0.29 8.05 -17.70
C SER A 61 -1.24 8.98 -16.94
N GLU A 62 -2.53 8.61 -16.85
CA GLU A 62 -3.53 9.43 -16.15
C GLU A 62 -3.22 9.52 -14.64
N ILE A 63 -2.82 8.39 -14.03
CA ILE A 63 -2.41 8.37 -12.62
C ILE A 63 -1.17 9.25 -12.42
N ALA A 64 -0.21 9.21 -13.35
CA ALA A 64 1.01 10.01 -13.29
C ALA A 64 0.76 11.50 -13.19
N GLU A 65 0.00 12.02 -14.15
CA GLU A 65 -0.30 13.44 -14.28
C GLU A 65 -1.00 13.99 -13.03
N ARG A 66 -1.73 13.12 -12.32
CA ARG A 66 -2.36 13.44 -11.05
C ARG A 66 -1.38 13.38 -9.90
N LEU A 67 -0.63 12.29 -9.74
CA LEU A 67 0.32 12.14 -8.64
C LEU A 67 1.46 13.16 -8.70
N GLU A 68 1.80 13.72 -9.86
CA GLU A 68 2.74 14.85 -9.94
C GLU A 68 2.22 16.10 -9.20
N GLN A 69 0.90 16.29 -9.12
CA GLN A 69 0.28 17.40 -8.40
C GLN A 69 0.37 17.23 -6.88
N SER A 70 0.68 16.02 -6.40
CA SER A 70 0.86 15.72 -4.98
C SER A 70 1.94 16.58 -4.31
N TRP A 71 2.96 16.99 -5.06
CA TRP A 71 4.01 17.89 -4.55
C TRP A 71 3.49 19.27 -4.15
N SER A 72 2.40 19.74 -4.77
CA SER A 72 1.78 21.01 -4.36
C SER A 72 1.20 20.95 -2.94
N PHE A 73 0.73 19.78 -2.51
CA PHE A 73 0.19 19.59 -1.15
C PHE A 73 1.29 19.56 -0.10
N PHE A 74 2.47 19.00 -0.41
CA PHE A 74 3.66 19.15 0.42
C PHE A 74 3.98 20.64 0.64
N GLU A 75 4.00 21.43 -0.42
CA GLU A 75 4.28 22.87 -0.28
C GLU A 75 3.17 23.64 0.45
N ALA A 76 1.90 23.32 0.19
CA ALA A 76 0.75 23.98 0.82
C ALA A 76 0.64 23.69 2.34
N THR A 77 1.22 22.58 2.79
CA THR A 77 1.24 22.18 4.20
C THR A 77 2.58 22.48 4.88
N ARG A 78 3.61 22.92 4.15
CA ARG A 78 4.92 23.21 4.73
C ARG A 78 4.81 24.39 5.71
N ILE A 79 5.25 24.20 6.96
CA ILE A 79 5.03 25.21 8.01
C ILE A 79 5.79 26.51 7.79
N ARG A 80 6.96 26.42 7.16
CA ARG A 80 7.79 27.56 6.77
C ARG A 80 8.75 27.14 5.66
N LYS A 81 9.16 28.11 4.86
CA LYS A 81 10.13 27.89 3.79
C LYS A 81 11.40 27.22 4.34
N GLY A 82 11.76 26.08 3.76
CA GLY A 82 12.96 25.34 4.12
C GLY A 82 12.84 24.46 5.36
N SER A 83 11.68 24.39 6.04
CA SER A 83 11.40 23.36 7.05
C SER A 83 10.83 22.12 6.37
N TRP A 84 11.09 20.95 6.94
CA TRP A 84 10.52 19.66 6.54
C TRP A 84 9.43 19.19 7.50
N LEU A 85 8.93 20.08 8.37
CA LEU A 85 7.70 19.87 9.09
C LEU A 85 6.50 20.35 8.26
N PHE A 86 5.44 19.56 8.32
CA PHE A 86 4.21 19.80 7.57
C PHE A 86 3.03 19.86 8.53
N ALA A 87 2.24 20.92 8.41
CA ALA A 87 0.93 21.03 9.05
C ALA A 87 0.01 19.90 8.59
N ASN A 88 -0.97 19.53 9.42
CA ASN A 88 -1.89 18.43 9.11
C ASN A 88 -2.66 18.65 7.80
N GLN A 89 -2.98 19.91 7.50
CA GLN A 89 -3.74 20.35 6.33
C GLN A 89 -3.25 21.74 5.90
N PRO A 90 -3.58 22.20 4.67
CA PRO A 90 -3.17 23.52 4.20
C PRO A 90 -3.62 24.63 5.16
N GLY A 91 -2.67 25.45 5.62
CA GLY A 91 -2.93 26.51 6.60
C GLY A 91 -3.25 26.03 8.03
N GLY A 92 -3.11 24.74 8.33
CA GLY A 92 -3.30 24.18 9.66
C GLY A 92 -2.06 24.22 10.55
N GLU A 93 -2.14 23.55 11.70
CA GLU A 93 -1.05 23.38 12.65
C GLU A 93 -0.37 22.01 12.50
N VAL A 94 0.83 21.87 13.07
CA VAL A 94 1.48 20.57 13.26
C VAL A 94 1.04 20.04 14.62
N TYR A 95 0.50 18.82 14.66
CA TYR A 95 0.09 18.19 15.91
C TYR A 95 1.26 17.43 16.53
N HIS A 96 1.50 17.64 17.82
CA HIS A 96 2.47 16.86 18.58
C HIS A 96 2.03 15.40 18.72
N MET A 97 3.00 14.49 18.79
CA MET A 97 2.78 13.04 18.97
C MET A 97 1.91 12.74 20.21
N ASP A 98 2.03 13.55 21.26
CA ASP A 98 1.37 13.36 22.55
C ASP A 98 -0.05 13.96 22.62
N GLU A 99 -0.48 14.72 21.61
CA GLU A 99 -1.78 15.43 21.63
C GLU A 99 -2.98 14.52 21.32
N GLY A 100 -2.76 13.21 21.19
CA GLY A 100 -3.82 12.24 20.88
C GLY A 100 -4.48 12.46 19.52
N ALA A 101 -3.94 13.37 18.70
CA ALA A 101 -4.37 13.57 17.34
C ALA A 101 -4.08 12.29 16.53
N HIS A 102 -5.07 11.80 15.79
CA HIS A 102 -4.91 10.67 14.88
C HIS A 102 -4.02 10.96 13.66
N THR A 103 -3.22 12.03 13.70
CA THR A 103 -2.40 12.53 12.61
C THR A 103 -0.96 12.61 13.09
N PHE A 104 -0.17 11.60 12.71
CA PHE A 104 1.25 11.54 13.05
C PHE A 104 2.06 12.45 12.07
N PRO A 105 3.02 13.25 12.56
CA PRO A 105 3.85 14.15 11.75
C PRO A 105 4.76 13.41 10.74
N ASN A 106 4.82 12.07 10.81
CA ASN A 106 5.54 11.20 9.89
C ASN A 106 4.68 10.74 8.67
N TYR A 107 3.38 11.07 8.59
CA TYR A 107 2.56 10.77 7.40
C TYR A 107 3.01 11.44 6.09
N PRO A 108 3.53 12.68 6.07
CA PRO A 108 4.09 13.24 4.85
C PRO A 108 5.32 12.44 4.38
N LEU A 109 6.15 11.95 5.32
CA LEU A 109 7.30 11.10 4.98
C LEU A 109 6.85 9.76 4.40
N ALA A 110 5.77 9.21 4.96
CA ALA A 110 5.12 8.04 4.44
C ALA A 110 4.68 8.22 2.98
N TYR A 111 3.97 9.32 2.69
CA TYR A 111 3.48 9.59 1.35
C TYR A 111 4.60 9.94 0.36
N TYR A 112 5.63 10.64 0.81
CA TYR A 112 6.82 10.92 0.00
C TYR A 112 7.44 9.61 -0.49
N ALA A 113 7.64 8.63 0.39
CA ALA A 113 8.20 7.34 0.03
C ALA A 113 7.35 6.60 -1.03
N GLU A 114 6.01 6.71 -0.96
CA GLU A 114 5.10 6.13 -1.98
C GLU A 114 5.33 6.74 -3.36
N LEU A 115 5.41 8.07 -3.43
CA LEU A 115 5.68 8.77 -4.68
C LEU A 115 7.07 8.39 -5.23
N ARG A 116 8.10 8.30 -4.38
CA ARG A 116 9.45 7.87 -4.79
C ARG A 116 9.48 6.42 -5.28
N ALA A 117 8.74 5.52 -4.65
CA ALA A 117 8.63 4.11 -5.04
C ALA A 117 8.11 3.93 -6.48
N LEU A 118 7.16 4.79 -6.85
CA LEU A 118 6.56 4.86 -8.19
C LEU A 118 7.43 5.66 -9.20
N GLY A 119 8.56 6.22 -8.74
CA GLY A 119 9.54 6.91 -9.57
C GLY A 119 9.32 8.42 -9.70
N PHE A 120 8.37 9.02 -8.99
CA PHE A 120 8.14 10.47 -9.04
C PHE A 120 9.28 11.21 -8.33
N ILE A 121 9.96 12.09 -9.04
CA ILE A 121 11.01 12.95 -8.47
C ILE A 121 10.36 14.26 -8.00
N PRO A 122 10.56 14.68 -6.74
CA PRO A 122 10.00 15.93 -6.27
C PRO A 122 10.67 17.15 -6.92
N PRO A 123 9.99 18.30 -7.00
CA PRO A 123 10.49 19.49 -7.69
C PRO A 123 11.71 20.14 -7.01
N TRP A 124 12.03 19.76 -5.77
CA TRP A 124 13.22 20.21 -5.06
C TRP A 124 14.47 19.35 -5.33
N LEU A 125 14.36 18.34 -6.18
CA LEU A 125 15.50 17.55 -6.68
C LEU A 125 15.61 17.72 -8.20
N ASP A 126 16.84 17.75 -8.71
CA ASP A 126 17.11 17.72 -10.14
C ASP A 126 17.36 16.27 -10.58
N ALA A 127 16.52 15.78 -11.49
CA ALA A 127 16.61 14.42 -12.03
C ALA A 127 17.91 14.18 -12.82
N ASN A 128 18.53 15.23 -13.35
CA ASN A 128 19.77 15.15 -14.14
C ASN A 128 21.03 15.30 -13.29
N ASP A 129 20.88 15.54 -11.99
CA ASP A 129 22.02 15.74 -11.10
C ASP A 129 22.69 14.40 -10.76
N PRO A 130 23.98 14.21 -11.11
CA PRO A 130 24.68 12.96 -10.81
C PRO A 130 24.80 12.68 -9.31
N ASP A 131 24.67 13.70 -8.45
CA ASP A 131 24.68 13.59 -6.99
C ASP A 131 23.27 13.69 -6.37
N MET A 132 22.19 13.59 -7.16
CA MET A 132 20.80 13.71 -6.71
C MET A 132 20.51 12.86 -5.46
N ARG A 133 21.00 11.62 -5.42
CA ARG A 133 20.83 10.72 -4.27
C ARG A 133 21.47 11.25 -2.99
N LYS A 134 22.70 11.77 -3.07
CA LYS A 134 23.37 12.35 -1.89
C LYS A 134 22.62 13.59 -1.39
N LYS A 135 22.08 14.41 -2.30
CA LYS A 135 21.29 15.59 -1.93
C LYS A 135 19.96 15.20 -1.29
N GLU A 136 19.32 14.18 -1.84
CA GLU A 136 18.10 13.57 -1.29
C GLU A 136 18.36 13.05 0.13
N ASP A 137 19.47 12.36 0.38
CA ASP A 137 19.83 11.87 1.72
C ASP A 137 20.01 12.99 2.74
N VAL A 138 20.64 14.10 2.36
CA VAL A 138 20.77 15.28 3.24
C VAL A 138 19.41 15.88 3.59
N ILE A 139 18.48 15.92 2.63
CA ILE A 139 17.11 16.41 2.87
C ILE A 139 16.38 15.49 3.85
N ILE A 140 16.49 14.18 3.64
CA ILE A 140 15.79 13.19 4.45
C ILE A 140 16.34 13.15 5.87
N GLU A 141 17.66 13.22 6.04
CA GLU A 141 18.28 13.28 7.37
C GLU A 141 17.80 14.50 8.14
N ARG A 142 17.83 15.68 7.50
CA ARG A 142 17.33 16.91 8.10
C ARG A 142 15.85 16.82 8.47
N TRP A 143 15.05 16.14 7.65
CA TRP A 143 13.64 15.91 7.96
C TRP A 143 13.50 15.06 9.23
N VAL A 144 14.27 13.98 9.36
CA VAL A 144 14.26 13.16 10.58
C VAL A 144 14.69 13.97 11.79
N GLU A 145 15.76 14.77 11.70
CA GLU A 145 16.20 15.67 12.77
C GLU A 145 15.07 16.62 13.22
N GLU A 146 14.35 17.26 12.28
CA GLU A 146 13.23 18.14 12.60
C GLU A 146 12.06 17.39 13.27
N LEU A 147 11.85 16.11 12.96
CA LEU A 147 10.85 15.27 13.62
C LEU A 147 11.29 14.83 15.03
N GLU A 148 12.58 14.57 15.23
CA GLU A 148 13.15 14.25 16.55
C GLU A 148 13.03 15.44 17.51
N ASP A 149 13.36 16.65 17.03
CA ASP A 149 13.12 17.90 17.76
C ASP A 149 11.64 18.08 18.14
N PHE A 150 10.73 17.46 17.39
CA PHE A 150 9.29 17.50 17.60
C PHE A 150 8.76 16.35 18.49
N GLY A 151 9.66 15.52 19.05
CA GLY A 151 9.37 14.48 20.03
C GLY A 151 9.27 13.05 19.46
N MET A 152 9.68 12.83 18.21
CA MET A 152 9.71 11.50 17.62
C MET A 152 11.02 10.77 17.96
N ASP A 153 10.94 9.48 18.29
CA ASP A 153 12.12 8.62 18.46
C ASP A 153 12.39 7.87 17.15
N ARG A 154 13.54 8.15 16.51
CA ARG A 154 13.97 7.55 15.24
C ARG A 154 14.05 6.02 15.28
N GLU A 155 14.48 5.44 16.39
CA GLU A 155 14.67 3.99 16.55
C GLU A 155 13.36 3.27 16.90
N ALA A 156 12.49 3.96 17.64
CA ALA A 156 11.19 3.44 18.02
C ALA A 156 10.12 3.62 16.93
N ASP A 157 10.19 4.71 16.13
CA ASP A 157 9.21 5.00 15.09
C ASP A 157 9.43 4.13 13.86
N TRP A 158 8.45 3.27 13.60
CA TRP A 158 8.54 2.31 12.50
C TRP A 158 8.54 2.96 11.12
N ILE A 159 7.92 4.14 10.94
CA ILE A 159 7.88 4.82 9.65
C ILE A 159 9.28 5.34 9.36
N VAL A 160 9.93 5.99 10.31
CA VAL A 160 11.30 6.47 10.11
C VAL A 160 12.28 5.33 9.97
N ARG A 161 12.23 4.35 10.89
CA ARG A 161 13.13 3.21 10.87
C ARG A 161 13.04 2.37 9.60
N ASN A 162 11.85 2.16 9.01
CA ASN A 162 11.68 1.27 7.86
C ASN A 162 11.54 1.99 6.51
N ARG A 163 11.14 3.28 6.48
CA ARG A 163 10.97 4.03 5.22
C ARG A 163 12.21 4.83 4.84
N ILE A 164 13.10 5.10 5.80
CA ILE A 164 14.37 5.80 5.56
C ILE A 164 15.53 4.83 5.76
N PHE A 165 15.53 4.06 6.84
CA PHE A 165 16.64 3.17 7.17
C PHE A 165 16.24 1.72 6.86
N MET A 166 17.21 0.88 6.49
CA MET A 166 16.95 -0.55 6.35
C MET A 166 16.89 -1.13 7.76
N ASN A 167 15.87 -1.93 8.07
CA ASN A 167 15.91 -2.72 9.30
C ASN A 167 17.06 -3.73 9.16
N GLU A 168 18.19 -3.49 9.84
CA GLU A 168 19.36 -4.37 9.81
C GLU A 168 19.08 -5.76 10.42
N GLU A 169 18.01 -5.85 11.22
CA GLU A 169 17.57 -7.09 11.86
C GLU A 169 16.71 -7.96 10.91
N GLU A 170 16.98 -9.28 10.92
CA GLU A 170 16.21 -10.29 10.17
C GLU A 170 14.70 -10.28 10.53
N PHE A 171 14.38 -9.89 11.77
CA PHE A 171 13.02 -9.68 12.27
C PHE A 171 12.91 -8.27 12.84
N PRO A 172 11.79 -7.55 12.64
CA PRO A 172 11.69 -6.20 13.15
C PRO A 172 11.45 -6.30 14.64
N ARG A 173 11.89 -5.29 15.38
CA ARG A 173 11.33 -5.09 16.71
C ARG A 173 9.83 -4.83 16.57
N PRO A 174 8.94 -5.72 17.07
CA PRO A 174 7.52 -5.46 17.00
C PRO A 174 7.20 -4.24 17.86
N ARG A 175 6.13 -3.54 17.51
CA ARG A 175 5.60 -2.50 18.39
C ARG A 175 5.16 -3.15 19.69
N SER A 176 5.63 -2.64 20.83
CA SER A 176 5.40 -3.25 22.15
C SER A 176 5.12 -2.22 23.24
N ASP A 177 4.89 -0.96 22.87
CA ASP A 177 4.54 0.08 23.82
C ASP A 177 3.15 -0.18 24.44
N ALA A 178 2.91 0.38 25.63
CA ALA A 178 1.69 0.14 26.39
C ALA A 178 0.41 0.52 25.62
N SER A 179 0.45 1.59 24.81
CA SER A 179 -0.70 2.01 24.02
C SER A 179 -1.02 1.00 22.92
N PHE A 180 0.00 0.45 22.28
CA PHE A 180 -0.15 -0.60 21.28
C PHE A 180 -0.65 -1.91 21.88
N VAL A 181 -0.07 -2.37 23.00
CA VAL A 181 -0.53 -3.60 23.68
C VAL A 181 -2.01 -3.44 24.09
N LYS A 182 -2.38 -2.29 24.65
CA LYS A 182 -3.79 -1.97 24.94
C LYS A 182 -4.67 -2.00 23.70
N SER A 183 -4.19 -1.50 22.56
CA SER A 183 -4.94 -1.58 21.28
C SER A 183 -5.21 -3.01 20.82
N LEU A 184 -4.38 -3.98 21.24
CA LEU A 184 -4.53 -5.39 20.92
C LEU A 184 -5.49 -6.13 21.86
N SER A 185 -5.94 -5.51 22.96
CA SER A 185 -6.72 -6.15 24.02
C SER A 185 -8.21 -5.82 23.97
N PRO A 186 -9.04 -6.50 23.14
CA PRO A 186 -10.47 -6.26 23.15
C PRO A 186 -11.07 -6.76 24.47
N GLY A 187 -11.94 -5.95 25.08
CA GLY A 187 -12.56 -6.30 26.35
C GLY A 187 -11.57 -6.54 27.48
N ASP A 188 -10.44 -5.82 27.48
CA ASP A 188 -9.35 -5.91 28.46
C ASP A 188 -8.67 -7.31 28.54
N VAL A 189 -8.82 -8.15 27.52
CA VAL A 189 -8.11 -9.44 27.43
C VAL A 189 -6.73 -9.21 26.81
N GLU A 190 -5.66 -9.48 27.56
CA GLU A 190 -4.29 -9.34 27.07
C GLU A 190 -3.96 -10.31 25.91
N PRO A 191 -3.12 -9.92 24.95
CA PRO A 191 -2.62 -10.80 23.88
C PRO A 191 -1.58 -11.80 24.43
N ASP A 192 -2.02 -12.66 25.34
CA ASP A 192 -1.21 -13.71 25.95
C ASP A 192 -1.32 -15.01 25.16
N LEU A 193 -0.20 -15.41 24.55
CA LEU A 193 -0.06 -16.65 23.79
C LEU A 193 0.88 -17.65 24.49
N THR A 194 1.12 -17.50 25.79
CA THR A 194 2.09 -18.33 26.53
C THR A 194 1.59 -19.75 26.81
N THR A 195 0.28 -19.95 26.89
CA THR A 195 -0.35 -21.26 27.08
C THR A 195 -1.50 -21.46 26.10
N ARG A 196 -1.97 -22.70 25.91
CA ARG A 196 -3.14 -22.98 25.08
C ARG A 196 -4.41 -22.31 25.64
N GLU A 197 -4.58 -22.29 26.96
CA GLU A 197 -5.74 -21.69 27.62
C GLU A 197 -5.78 -20.17 27.42
N SER A 198 -4.66 -19.48 27.66
CA SER A 198 -4.54 -18.02 27.44
C SER A 198 -4.70 -17.67 25.97
N THR A 199 -4.05 -18.43 25.08
CA THR A 199 -4.20 -18.29 23.62
C THR A 199 -5.66 -18.38 23.20
N ARG A 200 -6.38 -19.41 23.67
CA ARG A 200 -7.79 -19.60 23.32
C ARG A 200 -8.68 -18.50 23.91
N ALA A 201 -8.40 -18.05 25.14
CA ALA A 201 -9.13 -16.95 25.76
C ALA A 201 -8.97 -15.65 24.96
N TYR A 202 -7.74 -15.31 24.59
CA TYR A 202 -7.46 -14.16 23.73
C TYR A 202 -8.13 -14.31 22.37
N PHE A 203 -7.96 -15.45 21.70
CA PHE A 203 -8.53 -15.70 20.37
C PHE A 203 -10.05 -15.53 20.34
N ASN A 204 -10.74 -16.03 21.37
CA ASN A 204 -12.20 -15.92 21.51
C ASN A 204 -12.68 -14.51 21.86
N SER A 205 -11.81 -13.66 22.41
CA SER A 205 -12.12 -12.24 22.70
C SER A 205 -12.14 -11.36 21.44
N LEU A 206 -11.55 -11.84 20.34
CA LEU A 206 -11.46 -11.08 19.11
C LEU A 206 -12.83 -10.98 18.41
N PRO A 207 -13.14 -9.84 17.74
CA PRO A 207 -14.45 -9.59 17.14
C PRO A 207 -14.62 -10.29 15.77
N TRP A 208 -14.42 -11.60 15.72
CA TRP A 208 -14.45 -12.38 14.47
C TRP A 208 -15.74 -12.22 13.68
N CYS A 209 -16.89 -12.20 14.36
CA CYS A 209 -18.22 -12.22 13.72
C CYS A 209 -18.56 -10.91 12.98
N ASN A 210 -18.29 -9.77 13.62
CA ASN A 210 -18.76 -8.45 13.20
C ASN A 210 -17.64 -7.52 12.70
N ASN A 211 -16.39 -7.75 13.10
CA ASN A 211 -15.24 -6.95 12.68
C ASN A 211 -14.01 -7.83 12.36
N PRO A 212 -14.07 -8.62 11.28
CA PRO A 212 -12.96 -9.48 10.88
C PRO A 212 -11.69 -8.69 10.54
N TYR A 213 -11.79 -7.43 10.09
CA TYR A 213 -10.63 -6.56 9.90
C TYR A 213 -9.79 -6.42 11.19
N SER A 214 -10.45 -6.06 12.29
CA SER A 214 -9.82 -5.91 13.60
C SER A 214 -9.32 -7.25 14.14
N ALA A 215 -10.13 -8.31 14.08
CA ALA A 215 -9.76 -9.64 14.56
C ALA A 215 -8.52 -10.20 13.84
N CYS A 216 -8.53 -10.18 12.50
CA CYS A 216 -7.44 -10.69 11.68
C CYS A 216 -6.15 -9.89 11.86
N GLY A 217 -6.25 -8.56 12.01
CA GLY A 217 -5.09 -7.71 12.29
C GLY A 217 -4.47 -7.99 13.67
N ARG A 218 -5.30 -8.05 14.71
CA ARG A 218 -4.85 -8.25 16.10
C ARG A 218 -4.15 -9.59 16.32
N ILE A 219 -4.69 -10.69 15.77
CA ILE A 219 -4.07 -12.01 15.96
C ILE A 219 -2.69 -12.10 15.28
N GLY A 220 -2.52 -11.48 14.11
CA GLY A 220 -1.22 -11.39 13.43
C GLY A 220 -0.19 -10.62 14.27
N HIS A 221 -0.59 -9.50 14.88
CA HIS A 221 0.29 -8.73 15.78
C HIS A 221 0.59 -9.46 17.09
N ALA A 222 -0.39 -10.15 17.68
CA ALA A 222 -0.19 -10.94 18.89
C ALA A 222 0.86 -12.05 18.65
N LEU A 223 0.80 -12.71 17.49
CA LEU A 223 1.81 -13.69 17.07
C LEU A 223 3.21 -13.06 16.95
N ASP A 224 3.35 -11.90 16.29
CA ASP A 224 4.66 -11.23 16.18
C ASP A 224 5.25 -10.92 17.56
N LEU A 225 4.41 -10.42 18.47
CA LEU A 225 4.81 -10.07 19.83
C LEU A 225 5.24 -11.31 20.62
N HIS A 226 4.49 -12.40 20.53
CA HIS A 226 4.85 -13.68 21.14
C HIS A 226 6.18 -14.19 20.61
N MET A 227 6.35 -14.26 19.29
CA MET A 227 7.58 -14.75 18.68
C MET A 227 8.79 -13.89 19.06
N ALA A 228 8.64 -12.57 19.15
CA ALA A 228 9.72 -11.70 19.61
C ALA A 228 10.09 -11.94 21.07
N ARG A 229 9.10 -12.18 21.95
CA ARG A 229 9.34 -12.56 23.35
C ARG A 229 10.06 -13.91 23.45
N GLN A 230 9.69 -14.90 22.63
CA GLN A 230 10.41 -16.18 22.58
C GLN A 230 11.88 -15.98 22.18
N ARG A 231 12.15 -15.19 21.14
CA ARG A 231 13.54 -14.88 20.73
C ARG A 231 14.35 -14.20 21.82
N GLN A 232 13.77 -13.19 22.48
CA GLN A 232 14.42 -12.50 23.59
C GLN A 232 14.72 -13.43 24.77
N ALA A 233 13.88 -14.44 24.98
CA ALA A 233 14.07 -15.48 25.99
C ALA A 233 15.01 -16.63 25.53
N GLY A 234 15.57 -16.57 24.31
CA GLY A 234 16.41 -17.63 23.74
C GLY A 234 15.66 -18.92 23.39
N ARG A 235 14.35 -18.83 23.13
CA ARG A 235 13.46 -19.96 22.81
C ARG A 235 13.08 -19.99 21.33
N GLU A 236 12.57 -21.14 20.88
CA GLU A 236 12.06 -21.31 19.51
C GLU A 236 10.85 -20.41 19.25
N SER A 237 10.85 -19.69 18.13
CA SER A 237 9.75 -18.77 17.77
C SER A 237 8.52 -19.49 17.25
N PHE A 238 8.69 -20.66 16.63
CA PHE A 238 7.63 -21.46 16.03
C PHE A 238 7.25 -22.61 16.98
N ASP A 239 6.82 -22.24 18.19
CA ASP A 239 6.48 -23.17 19.26
C ASP A 239 5.06 -23.76 19.13
N GLU A 240 4.63 -24.53 20.14
CA GLU A 240 3.28 -25.12 20.19
C GLU A 240 2.18 -24.06 20.10
N SER A 241 2.36 -22.90 20.74
CA SER A 241 1.38 -21.80 20.70
C SER A 241 1.23 -21.23 19.30
N TYR A 242 2.34 -21.04 18.57
CA TYR A 242 2.30 -20.62 17.17
C TYR A 242 1.47 -21.58 16.31
N HIS A 243 1.72 -22.89 16.43
CA HIS A 243 0.97 -23.90 15.69
C HIS A 243 -0.50 -23.95 16.09
N TYR A 244 -0.79 -23.79 17.38
CA TYR A 244 -2.16 -23.77 17.87
C TYR A 244 -2.95 -22.54 17.39
N VAL A 245 -2.33 -21.36 17.33
CA VAL A 245 -2.98 -20.18 16.72
C VAL A 245 -3.27 -20.43 15.24
N LYS A 246 -2.36 -21.06 14.49
CA LYS A 246 -2.62 -21.42 13.09
C LYS A 246 -3.86 -22.31 12.96
N GLU A 247 -3.99 -23.34 13.81
CA GLU A 247 -5.19 -24.20 13.83
C GLU A 247 -6.47 -23.41 14.09
N LEU A 248 -6.44 -22.48 15.06
CA LEU A 248 -7.59 -21.63 15.38
C LEU A 248 -7.95 -20.68 14.22
N VAL A 249 -6.95 -20.08 13.57
CA VAL A 249 -7.13 -19.22 12.39
C VAL A 249 -7.70 -20.00 11.21
N ASP A 250 -7.17 -21.18 10.91
CA ASP A 250 -7.69 -22.04 9.85
C ASP A 250 -9.16 -22.42 10.10
N ALA A 251 -9.55 -22.63 11.37
CA ALA A 251 -10.94 -22.89 11.75
C ALA A 251 -11.89 -21.67 11.57
N GLN A 252 -11.35 -20.45 11.45
CA GLN A 252 -12.17 -19.26 11.15
C GLN A 252 -12.40 -19.05 9.65
N TYR A 253 -11.63 -19.72 8.79
CA TYR A 253 -11.88 -19.69 7.35
C TYR A 253 -13.23 -20.34 7.05
N GLN A 254 -14.05 -19.70 6.23
CA GLN A 254 -15.38 -20.17 5.86
C GLN A 254 -15.32 -20.96 4.54
N PRO A 255 -15.32 -22.31 4.57
CA PRO A 255 -15.13 -23.12 3.36
C PRO A 255 -16.19 -22.83 2.31
N GLY A 256 -15.77 -22.69 1.05
CA GLY A 256 -16.64 -22.36 -0.06
C GLY A 256 -17.11 -20.90 -0.11
N LYS A 257 -16.81 -20.07 0.90
CA LYS A 257 -17.18 -18.64 0.92
C LYS A 257 -16.02 -17.69 0.61
N GLY A 258 -14.78 -18.08 0.86
CA GLY A 258 -13.60 -17.31 0.47
C GLY A 258 -13.20 -16.18 1.43
N TYR A 259 -13.56 -16.26 2.71
CA TYR A 259 -13.15 -15.29 3.72
C TYR A 259 -13.03 -15.87 5.14
N TRP A 260 -12.33 -15.17 6.04
CA TRP A 260 -12.22 -15.50 7.46
C TRP A 260 -13.23 -14.73 8.32
N GLY A 261 -13.88 -15.44 9.25
CA GLY A 261 -14.86 -14.85 10.17
C GLY A 261 -16.01 -14.14 9.45
N GLY A 262 -16.50 -13.03 10.02
CA GLY A 262 -17.35 -12.06 9.35
C GLY A 262 -18.78 -12.53 9.06
N SER A 263 -19.35 -13.50 9.78
CA SER A 263 -20.71 -13.97 9.52
C SER A 263 -21.77 -12.86 9.56
N GLU A 264 -21.54 -11.80 10.33
CA GLU A 264 -22.42 -10.61 10.43
C GLU A 264 -21.81 -9.34 9.81
N ALA A 265 -20.57 -9.41 9.31
CA ALA A 265 -19.90 -8.27 8.71
C ALA A 265 -20.37 -8.00 7.27
N ASP A 266 -20.26 -6.75 6.81
CA ASP A 266 -20.48 -6.40 5.42
C ASP A 266 -19.34 -6.87 4.49
N PHE A 267 -19.51 -6.69 3.19
CA PHE A 267 -18.53 -7.09 2.18
C PHE A 267 -17.17 -6.38 2.36
N ILE A 268 -17.18 -5.09 2.70
CA ILE A 268 -15.95 -4.29 2.84
C ILE A 268 -15.16 -4.74 4.06
N ASN A 269 -15.82 -5.02 5.18
CA ASN A 269 -15.16 -5.54 6.38
C ASN A 269 -14.59 -6.93 6.14
N ARG A 270 -15.32 -7.83 5.45
CA ARG A 270 -14.82 -9.18 5.11
C ARG A 270 -13.61 -9.13 4.19
N THR A 271 -13.64 -8.35 3.12
CA THR A 271 -12.49 -8.18 2.22
C THR A 271 -11.30 -7.52 2.92
N SER A 272 -11.56 -6.60 3.85
CA SER A 272 -10.53 -6.02 4.73
C SER A 272 -9.95 -7.04 5.72
N GLY A 273 -10.77 -7.93 6.25
CA GLY A 273 -10.35 -9.09 7.03
C GLY A 273 -9.45 -10.02 6.24
N ASN A 274 -9.82 -10.35 5.00
CA ASN A 274 -9.00 -11.14 4.09
C ASN A 274 -7.64 -10.50 3.84
N MET A 275 -7.58 -9.19 3.61
CA MET A 275 -6.32 -8.47 3.48
C MET A 275 -5.45 -8.70 4.72
N LYS A 276 -5.96 -8.38 5.92
CA LYS A 276 -5.18 -8.52 7.16
C LYS A 276 -4.74 -9.96 7.42
N MET A 277 -5.60 -10.94 7.14
CA MET A 277 -5.27 -12.34 7.34
C MET A 277 -4.22 -12.82 6.34
N LEU A 278 -4.33 -12.45 5.06
CA LEU A 278 -3.35 -12.84 4.05
C LEU A 278 -1.99 -12.16 4.26
N CYS A 279 -1.92 -11.02 4.95
CA CYS A 279 -0.64 -10.51 5.45
C CYS A 279 0.02 -11.49 6.44
N THR A 280 -0.76 -12.03 7.38
CA THR A 280 -0.29 -13.06 8.33
C THR A 280 0.14 -14.35 7.62
N TYR A 281 -0.67 -14.86 6.69
CA TYR A 281 -0.31 -16.06 5.91
C TYR A 281 0.95 -15.84 5.10
N ALA A 282 1.05 -14.70 4.39
CA ALA A 282 2.22 -14.39 3.60
C ALA A 282 3.47 -14.24 4.48
N ARG A 283 3.35 -13.61 5.66
CA ARG A 283 4.45 -13.43 6.62
C ARG A 283 5.02 -14.75 7.13
N PHE A 284 4.14 -15.69 7.45
CA PHE A 284 4.52 -16.98 8.01
C PHE A 284 4.62 -18.11 6.97
N ASP A 285 4.52 -17.76 5.70
CA ASP A 285 4.53 -18.68 4.56
C ASP A 285 3.53 -19.84 4.71
N TRP A 286 2.37 -19.55 5.31
CA TRP A 286 1.30 -20.52 5.46
C TRP A 286 0.60 -20.77 4.12
N PRO A 287 0.23 -22.02 3.81
CA PRO A 287 -0.58 -22.32 2.62
C PRO A 287 -1.95 -21.63 2.71
N ILE A 288 -2.32 -20.86 1.69
CA ILE A 288 -3.64 -20.21 1.63
C ILE A 288 -4.73 -21.24 1.32
N PRO A 289 -5.83 -21.31 2.10
CA PRO A 289 -6.94 -22.21 1.83
C PRO A 289 -7.77 -21.72 0.63
N GLU A 290 -8.15 -22.65 -0.26
CA GLU A 290 -8.99 -22.41 -1.44
C GLU A 290 -8.70 -21.08 -2.20
N PRO A 291 -7.47 -20.84 -2.67
CA PRO A 291 -7.06 -19.53 -3.22
C PRO A 291 -7.96 -19.05 -4.37
N LYS A 292 -8.47 -19.96 -5.22
CA LYS A 292 -9.46 -19.63 -6.27
C LYS A 292 -10.77 -19.09 -5.71
N ARG A 293 -11.25 -19.62 -4.59
CA ARG A 293 -12.49 -19.18 -3.95
C ARG A 293 -12.34 -17.78 -3.35
N ILE A 294 -11.16 -17.47 -2.80
CA ILE A 294 -10.84 -16.11 -2.34
C ILE A 294 -10.81 -15.14 -3.51
N ILE A 295 -10.17 -15.49 -4.64
CA ILE A 295 -10.23 -14.68 -5.87
C ILE A 295 -11.68 -14.43 -6.29
N ASP A 296 -12.50 -15.47 -6.37
CA ASP A 296 -13.92 -15.35 -6.75
C ASP A 296 -14.70 -14.43 -5.81
N TYR A 297 -14.44 -14.53 -4.50
CA TYR A 297 -15.07 -13.69 -3.49
C TYR A 297 -14.73 -12.21 -3.70
N HIS A 298 -13.46 -11.89 -3.89
CA HIS A 298 -13.02 -10.50 -4.13
C HIS A 298 -13.58 -9.93 -5.45
N LEU A 299 -13.61 -10.73 -6.52
CA LEU A 299 -14.21 -10.32 -7.79
C LEU A 299 -15.73 -10.11 -7.70
N SER A 300 -16.42 -10.78 -6.79
CA SER A 300 -17.89 -10.66 -6.65
C SER A 300 -18.38 -9.26 -6.24
N GLY A 301 -17.51 -8.43 -5.65
CA GLY A 301 -17.82 -7.05 -5.31
C GLY A 301 -17.28 -6.01 -6.31
N ALA A 302 -16.54 -6.44 -7.33
CA ALA A 302 -16.04 -5.52 -8.35
C ALA A 302 -17.15 -5.15 -9.35
N THR A 303 -17.18 -3.89 -9.78
CA THR A 303 -18.25 -3.38 -10.67
C THR A 303 -17.70 -2.84 -11.98
N GLU A 304 -18.54 -2.81 -13.02
CA GLU A 304 -18.17 -2.17 -14.29
C GLU A 304 -18.02 -0.65 -14.18
N LYS A 305 -18.63 -0.04 -13.16
CA LYS A 305 -18.59 1.40 -12.94
C LYS A 305 -17.26 1.84 -12.33
N ALA A 306 -16.73 1.04 -11.40
CA ALA A 306 -15.65 1.49 -10.52
C ALA A 306 -14.56 0.44 -10.24
N GLY A 307 -14.69 -0.78 -10.77
CA GLY A 307 -13.79 -1.88 -10.43
C GLY A 307 -13.96 -2.24 -8.95
N PHE A 308 -12.85 -2.35 -8.23
CA PHE A 308 -12.89 -2.44 -6.76
C PHE A 308 -13.26 -1.08 -6.14
N GLU A 309 -14.33 -1.06 -5.34
CA GLU A 309 -14.94 0.17 -4.79
C GLU A 309 -14.49 0.50 -3.36
N GLY A 310 -14.60 1.78 -2.98
CA GLY A 310 -14.47 2.26 -1.60
C GLY A 310 -13.58 3.50 -1.46
N SER A 311 -13.41 3.99 -0.21
CA SER A 311 -12.31 4.91 0.11
C SER A 311 -10.98 4.20 -0.15
N GLY A 312 -9.90 4.94 -0.44
CA GLY A 312 -8.62 4.37 -0.92
C GLY A 312 -8.19 3.04 -0.27
N CYS A 313 -8.28 2.92 1.06
CA CYS A 313 -7.97 1.68 1.80
C CYS A 313 -8.84 0.49 1.40
N SER A 314 -10.16 0.69 1.25
CA SER A 314 -11.11 -0.39 1.00
C SER A 314 -10.94 -1.00 -0.40
N ALA A 315 -10.63 -0.17 -1.40
CA ALA A 315 -10.29 -0.66 -2.74
C ALA A 315 -8.95 -1.40 -2.73
N PHE A 316 -7.94 -0.87 -2.03
CA PHE A 316 -6.68 -1.54 -1.78
C PHE A 316 -6.87 -2.92 -1.11
N ASN A 317 -7.68 -2.99 -0.06
CA ASN A 317 -7.95 -4.21 0.70
C ASN A 317 -8.57 -5.31 -0.16
N GLN A 318 -9.21 -4.96 -1.26
CA GLN A 318 -9.75 -5.92 -2.21
C GLN A 318 -8.69 -6.44 -3.19
N MET A 319 -7.71 -5.62 -3.57
CA MET A 319 -6.65 -5.99 -4.52
C MET A 319 -5.48 -6.73 -3.87
N HIS A 320 -5.11 -6.39 -2.64
CA HIS A 320 -3.96 -6.99 -1.95
C HIS A 320 -4.06 -8.53 -1.81
N PRO A 321 -5.21 -9.11 -1.44
CA PRO A 321 -5.41 -10.57 -1.46
C PRO A 321 -5.03 -11.25 -2.77
N LEU A 322 -5.34 -10.64 -3.91
CA LEU A 322 -4.99 -11.17 -5.23
C LEU A 322 -3.46 -11.22 -5.41
N CYS A 323 -2.75 -10.18 -4.97
CA CYS A 323 -1.29 -10.10 -5.01
C CYS A 323 -0.65 -11.18 -4.12
N CYS A 324 -1.16 -11.39 -2.90
CA CYS A 324 -0.70 -12.45 -2.01
C CYS A 324 -0.84 -13.84 -2.65
N ILE A 325 -2.02 -14.10 -3.23
CA ILE A 325 -2.33 -15.38 -3.87
C ILE A 325 -1.39 -15.61 -5.07
N PHE A 326 -1.18 -14.62 -5.92
CA PHE A 326 -0.26 -14.75 -7.06
C PHE A 326 1.20 -14.87 -6.66
N GLY A 327 1.58 -14.34 -5.50
CA GLY A 327 2.90 -14.51 -4.93
C GLY A 327 3.19 -15.96 -4.52
N GLN A 328 2.20 -16.65 -3.95
CA GLN A 328 2.35 -18.05 -3.51
C GLN A 328 1.96 -19.07 -4.58
N TYR A 329 1.02 -18.72 -5.48
CA TYR A 329 0.47 -19.56 -6.54
C TYR A 329 0.52 -18.82 -7.90
N PRO A 330 1.71 -18.66 -8.53
CA PRO A 330 1.86 -17.88 -9.76
C PRO A 330 1.00 -18.35 -10.94
N GLU A 331 0.68 -19.65 -11.00
CA GLU A 331 -0.19 -20.24 -12.02
C GLU A 331 -1.62 -19.68 -11.98
N LEU A 332 -2.07 -19.15 -10.83
CA LEU A 332 -3.39 -18.56 -10.69
C LEU A 332 -3.52 -17.18 -11.34
N LYS A 333 -2.44 -16.56 -11.82
CA LYS A 333 -2.51 -15.33 -12.62
C LYS A 333 -3.35 -15.49 -13.89
N LEU A 334 -3.44 -16.71 -14.42
CA LEU A 334 -4.29 -17.03 -15.59
C LEU A 334 -5.75 -17.27 -15.21
N TYR A 335 -6.03 -17.58 -13.94
CA TYR A 335 -7.39 -17.83 -13.47
C TYR A 335 -8.16 -16.51 -13.38
N ARG A 336 -9.13 -16.32 -14.28
CA ARG A 336 -9.91 -15.08 -14.44
C ARG A 336 -9.03 -13.85 -14.69
N GLY A 337 -7.83 -14.03 -15.27
CA GLY A 337 -6.85 -12.96 -15.45
C GLY A 337 -7.37 -11.74 -16.25
N ASP A 338 -8.09 -11.96 -17.34
CA ASP A 338 -8.65 -10.84 -18.13
C ASP A 338 -9.69 -10.03 -17.35
N GLU A 339 -10.45 -10.69 -16.47
CA GLU A 339 -11.45 -10.05 -15.62
C GLU A 339 -10.80 -9.29 -14.46
N ILE A 340 -9.78 -9.88 -13.83
CA ILE A 340 -8.96 -9.21 -12.81
C ILE A 340 -8.34 -7.95 -13.39
N ASP A 341 -7.69 -8.02 -14.56
CA ASP A 341 -7.11 -6.83 -15.19
C ASP A 341 -8.16 -5.77 -15.51
N ARG A 342 -9.33 -6.19 -16.03
CA ARG A 342 -10.43 -5.27 -16.31
C ARG A 342 -10.86 -4.53 -15.05
N TYR A 343 -11.10 -5.24 -13.94
CA TYR A 343 -11.57 -4.61 -12.71
C TYR A 343 -10.48 -3.83 -11.98
N THR A 344 -9.24 -4.32 -11.98
CA THR A 344 -8.10 -3.54 -11.48
C THR A 344 -7.93 -2.24 -12.27
N ALA A 345 -8.02 -2.28 -13.60
CA ALA A 345 -7.95 -1.07 -14.41
C ALA A 345 -9.14 -0.13 -14.16
N LYS A 346 -10.36 -0.67 -14.02
CA LYS A 346 -11.55 0.11 -13.65
C LYS A 346 -11.45 0.77 -12.28
N THR A 347 -10.61 0.27 -11.36
CA THR A 347 -10.31 0.93 -10.07
C THR A 347 -9.67 2.32 -10.26
N LEU A 348 -9.19 2.68 -11.45
CA LEU A 348 -8.90 4.08 -11.78
C LEU A 348 -10.13 4.97 -11.53
N MET A 349 -11.34 4.52 -11.83
CA MET A 349 -12.56 5.29 -11.60
C MET A 349 -12.82 5.53 -10.10
N THR A 350 -12.52 4.54 -9.25
CA THR A 350 -12.51 4.73 -7.78
C THR A 350 -11.44 5.74 -7.37
N PHE A 351 -10.23 5.65 -7.93
CA PHE A 351 -9.15 6.60 -7.67
C PHE A 351 -9.57 8.03 -8.04
N LEU A 352 -10.12 8.23 -9.23
CA LEU A 352 -10.62 9.52 -9.73
C LEU A 352 -11.79 10.05 -8.89
N GLY A 353 -12.69 9.18 -8.44
CA GLY A 353 -13.79 9.58 -7.55
C GLY A 353 -13.33 10.07 -6.18
N ASN A 354 -12.12 9.70 -5.76
CA ASN A 354 -11.48 10.19 -4.53
C ASN A 354 -10.48 11.32 -4.79
N TRP A 355 -10.31 11.77 -6.03
CA TRP A 355 -9.38 12.85 -6.38
C TRP A 355 -10.06 14.22 -6.28
N ASN A 356 -9.34 15.19 -5.73
CA ASN A 356 -9.70 16.59 -5.64
C ASN A 356 -8.54 17.44 -6.19
N ASP A 357 -8.78 18.28 -7.18
CA ASP A 357 -7.69 19.03 -7.83
C ASP A 357 -7.04 20.10 -6.92
N ALA A 358 -7.71 20.53 -5.84
CA ALA A 358 -7.18 21.50 -4.90
C ALA A 358 -6.37 20.84 -3.77
N THR A 359 -6.79 19.67 -3.32
CA THR A 359 -6.20 18.99 -2.15
C THR A 359 -5.54 17.65 -2.50
N ASN A 360 -5.51 17.27 -3.77
CA ASN A 360 -5.12 15.96 -4.29
C ASN A 360 -6.07 14.85 -3.81
N PHE A 361 -5.55 13.73 -3.30
CA PHE A 361 -6.35 12.53 -3.04
C PHE A 361 -6.97 12.49 -1.65
N TYR A 362 -8.27 12.21 -1.54
CA TYR A 362 -9.03 11.98 -0.30
C TYR A 362 -8.81 13.05 0.79
N GLY A 363 -9.85 13.81 1.16
CA GLY A 363 -9.82 14.75 2.30
C GLY A 363 -8.76 15.86 2.21
N GLU A 364 -8.64 16.64 3.29
CA GLU A 364 -7.71 17.79 3.37
C GLU A 364 -6.49 17.51 4.25
N THR A 365 -6.41 16.32 4.85
CA THR A 365 -5.41 15.99 5.87
C THR A 365 -4.36 14.97 5.38
N TRP A 366 -3.19 14.95 6.02
CA TRP A 366 -2.16 13.92 5.80
C TRP A 366 -2.64 12.49 6.09
N LEU A 367 -3.53 12.31 7.08
CA LEU A 367 -4.17 11.02 7.35
C LEU A 367 -4.90 10.50 6.12
N SER A 368 -5.58 11.40 5.42
CA SER A 368 -6.30 11.07 4.20
C SER A 368 -5.37 10.75 3.03
N LYS A 369 -4.11 11.25 3.03
CA LYS A 369 -3.10 10.97 1.99
C LYS A 369 -2.36 9.65 2.19
N HIS A 370 -2.19 9.15 3.42
CA HIS A 370 -1.36 7.96 3.66
C HIS A 370 -1.95 6.64 3.07
N ASN A 371 -3.06 6.71 2.35
CA ASN A 371 -3.87 5.57 1.90
C ASN A 371 -3.81 5.33 0.40
N HIS A 372 -2.71 5.74 -0.24
CA HIS A 372 -2.52 5.69 -1.69
C HIS A 372 -2.10 4.33 -2.25
N GLY A 373 -2.15 3.26 -1.44
CA GLY A 373 -1.79 1.90 -1.83
C GLY A 373 -2.47 1.41 -3.12
N VAL A 374 -3.65 1.96 -3.47
CA VAL A 374 -4.38 1.67 -4.72
C VAL A 374 -3.48 1.66 -5.95
N VAL A 375 -2.67 2.71 -6.16
CA VAL A 375 -1.83 2.82 -7.35
C VAL A 375 -0.75 1.74 -7.38
N THR A 376 -0.16 1.44 -6.22
CA THR A 376 0.87 0.41 -6.12
C THR A 376 0.32 -0.96 -6.46
N PHE A 377 -0.82 -1.35 -5.89
CA PHE A 377 -1.41 -2.67 -6.17
C PHE A 377 -2.04 -2.78 -7.56
N MET A 378 -2.54 -1.67 -8.13
CA MET A 378 -2.87 -1.63 -9.57
C MET A 378 -1.63 -1.93 -10.42
N THR A 379 -0.50 -1.32 -10.08
CA THR A 379 0.78 -1.55 -10.77
C THR A 379 1.24 -3.01 -10.62
N GLU A 380 1.13 -3.59 -9.43
CA GLU A 380 1.51 -4.99 -9.20
C GLU A 380 0.67 -5.98 -10.00
N LEU A 381 -0.66 -5.83 -9.96
CA LEU A 381 -1.59 -6.74 -10.64
C LEU A 381 -1.53 -6.61 -12.15
N LEU A 382 -1.57 -5.38 -12.69
CA LEU A 382 -1.61 -5.16 -14.13
C LEU A 382 -0.27 -5.44 -14.80
N LEU A 383 0.86 -5.37 -14.08
CA LEU A 383 2.19 -5.63 -14.62
C LEU A 383 2.75 -6.99 -14.21
N ASP A 384 1.96 -7.82 -13.52
CA ASP A 384 2.37 -9.12 -12.96
C ASP A 384 3.66 -9.02 -12.13
N LEU A 385 3.84 -7.92 -11.39
CA LEU A 385 5.00 -7.76 -10.52
C LEU A 385 4.89 -8.73 -9.33
N PRO A 386 6.02 -9.15 -8.74
CA PRO A 386 5.96 -9.82 -7.46
C PRO A 386 5.26 -8.92 -6.43
N ILE A 387 4.63 -9.51 -5.42
CA ILE A 387 4.08 -8.73 -4.31
C ILE A 387 5.22 -7.92 -3.68
N SER A 388 5.13 -6.59 -3.75
CA SER A 388 6.05 -5.75 -2.99
C SER A 388 5.67 -5.92 -1.54
N ARG A 389 6.65 -6.21 -0.69
CA ARG A 389 6.36 -6.14 0.73
C ARG A 389 6.15 -4.66 1.05
N VAL A 390 5.08 -4.30 1.76
CA VAL A 390 4.69 -2.88 1.89
C VAL A 390 5.78 -2.04 2.58
N SER A 391 6.51 -2.59 3.55
CA SER A 391 7.72 -1.95 4.10
C SER A 391 8.78 -1.68 3.04
N THR A 392 8.86 -2.52 1.99
CA THR A 392 9.75 -2.39 0.84
C THR A 392 9.21 -1.48 -0.26
N ILE A 393 7.88 -1.27 -0.39
CA ILE A 393 7.34 -0.16 -1.20
C ILE A 393 7.98 1.15 -0.72
N TYR A 394 8.19 1.27 0.59
CA TYR A 394 8.80 2.44 1.18
C TYR A 394 10.32 2.46 1.16
N ASN A 395 10.96 1.40 0.68
CA ASN A 395 12.41 1.30 0.50
C ASN A 395 12.81 1.64 -0.95
N TRP A 396 12.46 2.85 -1.39
CA TRP A 396 12.84 3.37 -2.70
C TRP A 396 14.37 3.57 -2.85
N ARG A 397 15.12 3.49 -1.74
CA ARG A 397 16.58 3.61 -1.69
C ARG A 397 17.30 2.46 -2.43
N GLU A 398 16.64 1.32 -2.60
CA GLU A 398 17.10 0.17 -3.39
C GLU A 398 16.78 0.29 -4.90
N ASN A 399 16.49 1.52 -5.37
CA ASN A 399 15.92 1.95 -6.65
C ASN A 399 14.39 1.82 -6.70
N SER A 400 13.73 2.58 -7.58
CA SER A 400 12.25 2.55 -7.71
C SER A 400 11.77 1.16 -8.15
N ILE A 401 10.54 0.78 -7.74
CA ILE A 401 9.85 -0.46 -8.13
C ILE A 401 9.87 -0.61 -9.65
N ILE A 402 9.63 0.51 -10.31
CA ILE A 402 9.73 0.71 -11.74
C ILE A 402 10.68 1.87 -11.99
N THR A 403 11.74 1.65 -12.77
CA THR A 403 12.57 2.74 -13.29
C THR A 403 12.13 3.04 -14.70
N ARG A 404 11.94 4.32 -15.02
CA ARG A 404 11.54 4.76 -16.36
C ARG A 404 12.78 5.14 -17.14
N ASN A 405 12.90 4.59 -18.34
CA ASN A 405 13.94 4.95 -19.28
C ASN A 405 13.49 6.18 -20.09
N GLU A 406 14.44 6.88 -20.70
CA GLU A 406 14.18 8.06 -21.54
C GLU A 406 13.23 7.77 -22.73
N ASP A 407 13.18 6.51 -23.18
CA ASP A 407 12.30 6.03 -24.25
C ASP A 407 10.88 5.68 -23.78
N GLY A 408 10.54 5.97 -22.52
CA GLY A 408 9.25 5.66 -21.90
C GLY A 408 9.09 4.21 -21.45
N ARG A 409 10.03 3.32 -21.76
CA ARG A 409 10.00 1.93 -21.29
C ARG A 409 10.22 1.88 -19.79
N ILE A 410 9.58 0.91 -19.15
CA ILE A 410 9.77 0.61 -17.73
C ILE A 410 10.75 -0.55 -17.57
N THR A 411 11.77 -0.35 -16.73
CA THR A 411 12.62 -1.39 -16.17
C THR A 411 12.09 -1.78 -14.80
N ARG A 412 11.74 -3.07 -14.62
CA ARG A 412 11.23 -3.60 -13.34
C ARG A 412 12.40 -3.90 -12.42
N ASN A 413 12.43 -3.31 -11.24
CA ASN A 413 13.50 -3.57 -10.28
C ASN A 413 13.25 -4.89 -9.55
N LYS A 414 13.98 -5.95 -9.91
CA LYS A 414 13.84 -7.27 -9.29
C LYS A 414 14.36 -7.34 -7.84
N VAL A 415 15.22 -6.40 -7.43
CA VAL A 415 15.95 -6.44 -6.15
C VAL A 415 15.03 -6.16 -4.95
N ILE A 416 14.16 -5.15 -5.04
CA ILE A 416 13.15 -4.84 -4.00
C ILE A 416 12.30 -6.06 -3.66
N TYR A 417 11.97 -6.88 -4.65
CA TYR A 417 11.13 -8.07 -4.44
C TYR A 417 11.88 -9.27 -3.83
N GLN A 418 13.21 -9.26 -3.87
CA GLN A 418 14.07 -10.39 -3.49
C GLN A 418 14.80 -10.18 -2.16
N GLN A 419 14.89 -8.95 -1.66
CA GLN A 419 15.60 -8.66 -0.40
C GLN A 419 14.85 -9.20 0.84
N ARG A 420 15.64 -9.63 1.84
CA ARG A 420 15.15 -10.03 3.16
C ARG A 420 14.59 -8.78 3.87
N GLY A 421 13.31 -8.81 4.26
CA GLY A 421 12.57 -7.71 4.96
C GLY A 421 11.06 -7.99 5.01
N PHE A 422 10.21 -7.32 5.79
CA PHE A 422 8.85 -7.85 6.17
C PHE A 422 7.77 -7.89 5.10
N ARG A 423 7.04 -9.01 4.96
CA ARG A 423 5.72 -9.07 4.31
C ARG A 423 4.68 -8.42 5.25
N PHE A 424 4.55 -7.09 5.12
CA PHE A 424 3.57 -6.21 5.80
C PHE A 424 3.74 -6.04 7.32
N TYR A 425 3.54 -4.82 7.81
CA TYR A 425 3.05 -4.52 9.16
C TYR A 425 1.86 -3.58 8.95
N GLY A 426 0.75 -3.89 9.62
CA GLY A 426 -0.55 -3.29 9.35
C GLY A 426 -0.86 -2.02 10.11
#